data_AF-A0AAF0EDE6-F1
#
_entry.id   AF-A0AAF0EDE6-F1
#
_cell.length_a   1.000
_cell.length_b   1.000
_cell.length_c   1.000
_cell.angle_alpha   90.00
_cell.angle_beta   90.00
_cell.angle_gamma   90.00
#
_symmetry.space_group_name_H-M   'P 1'
#
loop_
_entity.id
_entity.type
_entity.pdbx_description
1 polymer ?
#
loop_
_entity_poly.entity_id
_entity_poly.type
_entity_poly.pdbx_seq_one_letter_code
_entity_poly.pdbx_strand_id
1 'polypeptide(L)'
;MLADTVQGNDYFEKFNFFTGNDLQLTQGLVNYVDLQTAKNTNLSYVDGNNFVMRVDTTQVQEQGRPSVRIESKQSYTDAVIVLQVSHIPTGCAVWPAFWTVTKNQQAWPAGGEIDIIENVNDQYPYNLGSAHVQQGDCAITNPKQTGTTVFDQCNAVANDNSGCRIAMNGTQTATGGVALNQQGGGTVALQRDLSEGGQGIRMWFWGPNNLPSDLKNPGNSVDPTSWGTPAADLGLTQCSDKFDDHVIVFDITLCGSWAGAVYDQTSCASKYPGCGAQVGQYGDSFKDAYWEVQNFPEEEETLWNLNEYSLLQEPAALPAQSLTLHTQVMDIQPGIIPSASGSALLESVMVHVKFVDPGKETELSGPASLVQQALLPALRLELLPKSSIDVHITVLDSDTSLLGLVAMGVSAASTALAQAGIEMLGMVMGSSAVKDISDILVTKEEARRMALKVAIRHRSQMPENMHKYWRFRESLFSRFNEGILMDEESCVFMSPPWGGVDYMTPSKIGSEKVPHPKYSNAYPLSALRPCGGFALFDISITFADMVVMFLPRNTDLDQIAQIVSRDKTKKYSAHVEEMWMGTKLKALCVYLTKEQPLAKSHGASKE
;
A
#
# COMPACT_ATOMS: atom_id res chain seq x y z
N MET A 1 -36.86 -5.84 14.99
CA MET A 1 -37.75 -4.81 14.39
C MET A 1 -36.97 -4.11 13.29
N LEU A 2 -37.64 -3.75 12.19
CA LEU A 2 -37.04 -3.02 11.08
C LEU A 2 -36.57 -1.64 11.57
N ALA A 3 -35.29 -1.36 11.39
CA ALA A 3 -34.69 -0.08 11.75
C ALA A 3 -34.56 0.85 10.53
N ASP A 4 -34.10 0.30 9.41
CA ASP A 4 -33.86 1.03 8.17
C ASP A 4 -34.15 0.15 6.96
N THR A 5 -34.67 0.77 5.91
CA THR A 5 -34.71 0.26 4.54
C THR A 5 -33.83 1.16 3.68
N VAL A 6 -33.04 0.58 2.78
CA VAL A 6 -32.22 1.30 1.82
C VAL A 6 -32.45 0.71 0.44
N GLN A 7 -33.00 1.50 -0.48
CA GLN A 7 -33.32 1.08 -1.84
C GLN A 7 -33.01 2.18 -2.85
N GLY A 8 -32.59 1.79 -4.07
CA GLY A 8 -32.36 2.71 -5.18
C GLY A 8 -31.57 3.97 -4.80
N ASN A 9 -32.24 5.14 -4.85
CA ASN A 9 -31.58 6.42 -4.58
C ASN A 9 -31.18 6.62 -3.11
N ASP A 10 -31.73 5.85 -2.16
CA ASP A 10 -31.37 5.94 -0.74
C ASP A 10 -29.87 5.72 -0.53
N TYR A 11 -29.20 4.93 -1.38
CA TYR A 11 -27.76 4.72 -1.30
C TYR A 11 -26.97 6.03 -1.51
N PHE A 12 -27.48 6.97 -2.29
CA PHE A 12 -26.85 8.29 -2.46
C PHE A 12 -27.09 9.23 -1.27
N GLU A 13 -28.13 8.98 -0.47
CA GLU A 13 -28.53 9.83 0.64
C GLU A 13 -28.05 9.32 1.99
N LYS A 14 -28.07 8.00 2.18
CA LYS A 14 -27.77 7.32 3.45
C LYS A 14 -26.32 6.84 3.56
N PHE A 15 -25.53 6.93 2.48
CA PHE A 15 -24.11 6.59 2.48
C PHE A 15 -23.23 7.79 2.12
N ASN A 16 -21.99 7.78 2.61
CA ASN A 16 -20.92 8.67 2.22
C ASN A 16 -20.06 7.98 1.16
N PHE A 17 -19.68 8.71 0.12
CA PHE A 17 -18.75 8.22 -0.91
C PHE A 17 -17.32 8.55 -0.46
N PHE A 18 -16.54 7.51 -0.19
CA PHE A 18 -15.16 7.63 0.25
C PHE A 18 -14.28 8.04 -0.92
N THR A 19 -13.39 9.01 -0.70
CA THR A 19 -12.43 9.50 -1.70
C THR A 19 -11.00 9.45 -1.19
N GLY A 20 -10.77 8.73 -0.09
CA GLY A 20 -9.43 8.57 0.47
C GLY A 20 -8.59 7.62 -0.39
N ASN A 21 -7.28 7.68 -0.17
CA ASN A 21 -6.35 6.85 -0.92
C ASN A 21 -6.28 5.44 -0.32
N ASP A 22 -6.54 4.42 -1.14
CA ASP A 22 -6.46 3.02 -0.74
C ASP A 22 -5.03 2.55 -0.41
N LEU A 23 -4.00 3.30 -0.84
CA LEU A 23 -2.58 3.03 -0.55
C LEU A 23 -2.26 2.87 0.95
N GLN A 24 -3.06 3.47 1.83
CA GLN A 24 -2.86 3.37 3.29
C GLN A 24 -3.80 2.36 3.96
N LEU A 25 -4.71 1.74 3.21
CA LEU A 25 -5.68 0.77 3.69
C LEU A 25 -5.32 -0.62 3.16
N THR A 26 -5.66 -0.91 1.91
CA THR A 26 -5.42 -2.22 1.26
C THR A 26 -4.40 -2.18 0.12
N GLN A 27 -3.81 -1.03 -0.17
CA GLN A 27 -2.80 -0.84 -1.22
C GLN A 27 -3.31 -1.14 -2.64
N GLY A 28 -4.62 -1.03 -2.88
CA GLY A 28 -5.23 -1.30 -4.16
C GLY A 28 -4.83 -0.31 -5.25
N LEU A 29 -4.85 -0.79 -6.50
CA LEU A 29 -4.68 0.01 -7.72
C LEU A 29 -6.02 0.64 -8.14
N VAL A 30 -6.64 1.36 -7.21
CA VAL A 30 -7.99 1.90 -7.32
C VAL A 30 -7.97 3.40 -7.09
N ASN A 31 -8.86 4.12 -7.76
CA ASN A 31 -9.15 5.52 -7.48
C ASN A 31 -10.61 5.66 -7.04
N TYR A 32 -10.86 5.77 -5.74
CA TYR A 32 -12.22 5.95 -5.23
C TYR A 32 -12.74 7.36 -5.52
N VAL A 33 -13.83 7.45 -6.27
CA VAL A 33 -14.39 8.73 -6.70
C VAL A 33 -15.55 9.20 -5.82
N ASP A 34 -15.74 10.53 -5.74
CA ASP A 34 -16.87 11.12 -5.04
C ASP A 34 -18.22 10.81 -5.72
N LEU A 35 -19.32 11.06 -5.00
CA LEU A 35 -20.70 10.87 -5.48
C LEU A 35 -20.97 11.56 -6.82
N GLN A 36 -20.51 12.80 -6.99
CA GLN A 36 -20.81 13.59 -8.18
C GLN A 36 -20.10 12.99 -9.40
N THR A 37 -18.84 12.61 -9.23
CA THR A 37 -18.03 11.96 -10.24
C THR A 37 -18.61 10.59 -10.56
N ALA A 38 -18.94 9.77 -9.55
CA ALA A 38 -19.53 8.44 -9.73
C ALA A 38 -20.81 8.49 -10.58
N LYS A 39 -21.69 9.47 -10.34
CA LYS A 39 -22.89 9.69 -11.16
C LYS A 39 -22.54 10.16 -12.58
N ASN A 40 -21.65 11.13 -12.71
CA ASN A 40 -21.28 11.71 -14.01
C ASN A 40 -20.55 10.73 -14.93
N THR A 41 -19.80 9.78 -14.36
CA THR A 41 -19.07 8.74 -15.09
C THR A 41 -19.79 7.40 -15.10
N ASN A 42 -21.05 7.36 -14.64
CA ASN A 42 -21.89 6.16 -14.59
C ASN A 42 -21.27 4.98 -13.80
N LEU A 43 -20.42 5.30 -12.81
CA LEU A 43 -19.89 4.32 -11.86
C LEU A 43 -20.85 4.05 -10.71
N SER A 44 -21.83 4.93 -10.49
CA SER A 44 -22.98 4.63 -9.64
C SER A 44 -24.26 5.26 -10.17
N TYR A 45 -25.31 4.46 -10.26
CA TYR A 45 -26.61 4.86 -10.79
C TYR A 45 -27.71 3.94 -10.24
N VAL A 46 -28.96 4.29 -10.54
CA VAL A 46 -30.11 3.45 -10.23
C VAL A 46 -30.72 3.01 -11.55
N ASP A 47 -30.86 1.70 -11.74
CA ASP A 47 -31.54 1.10 -12.88
C ASP A 47 -32.87 0.49 -12.43
N GLY A 48 -33.98 1.12 -12.81
CA GLY A 48 -35.28 0.85 -12.19
C GLY A 48 -35.25 1.16 -10.70
N ASN A 49 -35.28 0.12 -9.87
CA ASN A 49 -35.14 0.22 -8.40
C ASN A 49 -33.81 -0.35 -7.88
N ASN A 50 -32.97 -0.89 -8.76
CA ASN A 50 -31.72 -1.51 -8.37
C ASN A 50 -30.63 -0.44 -8.27
N PHE A 51 -29.88 -0.46 -7.17
CA PHE A 51 -28.70 0.37 -7.03
C PHE A 51 -27.49 -0.33 -7.65
N VAL A 52 -26.78 0.35 -8.54
CA VAL A 52 -25.58 -0.17 -9.18
C VAL A 52 -24.38 0.65 -8.77
N MET A 53 -23.28 -0.03 -8.40
CA MET A 53 -21.95 0.58 -8.31
C MET A 53 -20.91 -0.32 -8.99
N ARG A 54 -20.02 0.27 -9.79
CA ARG A 54 -19.14 -0.48 -10.70
C ARG A 54 -17.75 0.14 -10.81
N VAL A 55 -16.82 -0.69 -11.27
CA VAL A 55 -15.49 -0.27 -11.70
C VAL A 55 -15.57 0.36 -13.10
N ASP A 56 -14.71 1.36 -13.35
CA ASP A 56 -14.55 1.95 -14.68
C ASP A 56 -14.06 0.93 -15.70
N THR A 57 -14.70 0.88 -16.85
CA THR A 57 -14.36 -0.05 -17.94
C THR A 57 -13.65 0.63 -19.10
N THR A 58 -13.23 1.89 -18.95
CA THR A 58 -12.43 2.57 -19.98
C THR A 58 -11.13 1.81 -20.18
N GLN A 59 -10.78 1.49 -21.43
CA GLN A 59 -9.73 0.53 -21.73
C GLN A 59 -8.42 0.80 -20.97
N VAL A 60 -8.02 2.07 -20.86
CA VAL A 60 -6.75 2.47 -20.23
C VAL A 60 -7.02 3.39 -19.02
N GLN A 61 -6.51 3.00 -17.84
CA GLN A 61 -6.56 3.74 -16.56
C GLN A 61 -5.29 3.46 -15.73
N GLU A 62 -4.16 4.06 -16.11
CA GLU A 62 -2.85 3.72 -15.54
C GLU A 62 -2.58 4.35 -14.15
N GLN A 63 -3.41 5.29 -13.70
CA GLN A 63 -3.24 6.05 -12.45
C GLN A 63 -4.05 5.47 -11.28
N GLY A 64 -4.41 4.19 -11.36
CA GLY A 64 -5.45 3.58 -10.54
C GLY A 64 -6.80 3.72 -11.22
N ARG A 65 -7.54 2.61 -11.27
CA ARG A 65 -8.79 2.54 -12.02
C ARG A 65 -9.93 3.10 -11.16
N PRO A 66 -10.75 4.03 -11.71
CA PRO A 66 -11.86 4.57 -10.95
C PRO A 66 -12.83 3.49 -10.48
N SER A 67 -13.22 3.58 -9.21
CA SER A 67 -14.18 2.70 -8.55
C SER A 67 -14.89 3.47 -7.44
N VAL A 68 -15.75 2.81 -6.68
CA VAL A 68 -16.56 3.41 -5.63
C VAL A 68 -16.42 2.62 -4.34
N ARG A 69 -16.31 3.34 -3.23
CA ARG A 69 -16.47 2.84 -1.87
C ARG A 69 -17.49 3.72 -1.16
N ILE A 70 -18.53 3.10 -0.60
CA ILE A 70 -19.58 3.80 0.14
C ILE A 70 -19.67 3.27 1.57
N GLU A 71 -19.90 4.18 2.51
CA GLU A 71 -20.01 3.85 3.94
C GLU A 71 -21.31 4.43 4.51
N SER A 72 -22.08 3.64 5.24
CA SER A 72 -23.35 4.10 5.80
C SER A 72 -23.12 5.25 6.78
N LYS A 73 -23.99 6.27 6.72
CA LYS A 73 -23.97 7.38 7.68
C LYS A 73 -24.38 6.92 9.08
N GLN A 74 -25.31 5.97 9.14
CA GLN A 74 -25.76 5.33 10.36
C GLN A 74 -24.81 4.21 10.76
N SER A 75 -24.69 3.95 12.07
CA SER A 75 -24.05 2.75 12.60
C SER A 75 -24.99 1.89 13.40
N TYR A 76 -24.57 0.64 13.57
CA TYR A 76 -25.35 -0.42 14.16
C TYR A 76 -24.49 -1.23 15.14
N THR A 77 -25.07 -1.58 16.28
CA THR A 77 -24.51 -2.54 17.24
C THR A 77 -24.95 -3.95 16.87
N ASP A 78 -25.58 -4.68 17.80
CA ASP A 78 -26.33 -5.90 17.48
C ASP A 78 -27.49 -5.57 16.53
N ALA A 79 -27.51 -6.27 15.40
CA ALA A 79 -28.44 -6.03 14.32
C ALA A 79 -28.55 -7.27 13.42
N VAL A 80 -29.65 -7.32 12.66
CA VAL A 80 -29.77 -8.21 11.51
C VAL A 80 -29.70 -7.34 10.26
N ILE A 81 -28.72 -7.60 9.40
CA ILE A 81 -28.51 -6.90 8.14
C ILE A 81 -28.80 -7.89 7.03
N VAL A 82 -29.71 -7.54 6.12
CA VAL A 82 -30.08 -8.38 4.97
C VAL A 82 -29.80 -7.61 3.70
N LEU A 83 -29.11 -8.25 2.76
CA LEU A 83 -28.77 -7.69 1.47
C LEU A 83 -29.23 -8.65 0.38
N GLN A 84 -29.99 -8.14 -0.58
CA GLN A 84 -30.36 -8.85 -1.80
C GLN A 84 -29.61 -8.27 -2.99
N VAL A 85 -28.95 -9.12 -3.76
CA VAL A 85 -28.17 -8.74 -4.94
C VAL A 85 -28.59 -9.59 -6.13
N SER A 86 -28.70 -9.00 -7.32
CA SER A 86 -28.74 -9.78 -8.57
C SER A 86 -27.34 -10.09 -9.09
N HIS A 87 -26.38 -9.23 -8.73
CA HIS A 87 -25.02 -9.32 -9.22
C HIS A 87 -24.02 -8.86 -8.16
N ILE A 88 -22.94 -9.61 -8.02
CA ILE A 88 -21.75 -9.21 -7.26
C ILE A 88 -20.55 -9.03 -8.19
N PRO A 89 -19.57 -8.18 -7.85
CA PRO A 89 -18.40 -8.00 -8.69
C PRO A 89 -17.60 -9.29 -8.82
N THR A 90 -17.14 -9.57 -10.03
CA THR A 90 -16.31 -10.74 -10.37
C THR A 90 -15.21 -10.33 -11.33
N GLY A 91 -14.17 -11.15 -11.39
CA GLY A 91 -13.09 -11.01 -12.34
C GLY A 91 -11.69 -11.02 -11.73
N CYS A 92 -10.71 -11.19 -12.60
CA CYS A 92 -9.30 -11.06 -12.24
C CYS A 92 -8.97 -9.64 -11.78
N ALA A 93 -8.07 -9.53 -10.80
CA ALA A 93 -7.68 -8.31 -10.11
C ALA A 93 -8.78 -7.70 -9.21
N VAL A 94 -10.01 -8.20 -9.23
CA VAL A 94 -11.12 -7.64 -8.46
C VAL A 94 -11.07 -8.13 -7.02
N TRP A 95 -11.22 -7.22 -6.07
CA TRP A 95 -11.40 -7.48 -4.64
C TRP A 95 -12.63 -6.70 -4.17
N PRO A 96 -13.82 -7.31 -4.25
CA PRO A 96 -15.04 -6.68 -3.79
C PRO A 96 -15.35 -7.07 -2.34
N ALA A 97 -15.90 -6.13 -1.59
CA ALA A 97 -16.34 -6.39 -0.22
C ALA A 97 -17.71 -5.75 0.08
N PHE A 98 -18.56 -6.52 0.74
CA PHE A 98 -19.69 -6.04 1.52
C PHE A 98 -19.47 -6.44 2.98
N TRP A 99 -19.29 -5.48 3.85
CA TRP A 99 -18.71 -5.69 5.17
C TRP A 99 -19.16 -4.63 6.16
N THR A 100 -18.80 -4.81 7.42
CA THR A 100 -19.05 -3.83 8.49
C THR A 100 -17.80 -3.61 9.32
N VAL A 101 -17.56 -2.37 9.75
CA VAL A 101 -16.35 -2.01 10.49
C VAL A 101 -16.64 -0.89 11.48
N THR A 102 -15.84 -0.81 12.55
CA THR A 102 -15.85 0.34 13.47
C THR A 102 -15.85 1.69 12.73
N LYS A 103 -16.53 2.69 13.29
CA LYS A 103 -16.40 4.08 12.81
C LYS A 103 -14.97 4.60 12.89
N ASN A 104 -14.20 4.13 13.87
CA ASN A 104 -12.83 4.60 14.09
C ASN A 104 -11.83 3.75 13.30
N GLN A 105 -11.95 3.77 11.97
CA GLN A 105 -11.13 2.96 11.09
C GLN A 105 -9.62 3.27 11.20
N GLN A 106 -9.23 4.46 11.69
CA GLN A 106 -7.81 4.78 11.95
C GLN A 106 -7.22 3.96 13.11
N ALA A 107 -8.07 3.44 14.00
CA ALA A 107 -7.67 2.57 15.09
C ALA A 107 -7.84 1.08 14.75
N TRP A 108 -8.29 0.76 13.54
CA TRP A 108 -8.43 -0.61 13.08
C TRP A 108 -7.16 -1.44 13.35
N PRO A 109 -7.27 -2.72 13.75
CA PRO A 109 -8.49 -3.52 13.92
C PRO A 109 -9.17 -3.37 15.29
N ALA A 110 -8.91 -2.30 16.04
CA ALA A 110 -9.67 -2.00 17.25
C ALA A 110 -11.12 -1.63 16.88
N GLY A 111 -12.10 -2.11 17.65
CA GLY A 111 -13.52 -1.88 17.37
C GLY A 111 -14.14 -2.91 16.42
N GLY A 112 -13.33 -3.75 15.77
CA GLY A 112 -13.78 -4.93 15.03
C GLY A 112 -14.15 -4.68 13.58
N GLU A 113 -14.15 -5.77 12.81
CA GLU A 113 -14.56 -5.86 11.41
C GLU A 113 -15.28 -7.19 11.18
N ILE A 114 -16.30 -7.19 10.31
CA ILE A 114 -17.03 -8.38 9.89
C ILE A 114 -17.23 -8.33 8.37
N ASP A 115 -16.60 -9.27 7.66
CA ASP A 115 -16.72 -9.41 6.21
C ASP A 115 -17.87 -10.34 5.88
N ILE A 116 -18.88 -9.84 5.18
CA ILE A 116 -20.11 -10.58 4.88
C ILE A 116 -20.02 -11.22 3.51
N ILE A 117 -19.59 -10.45 2.50
CA ILE A 117 -19.21 -10.94 1.18
C ILE A 117 -17.81 -10.43 0.86
N GLU A 118 -16.85 -11.35 0.67
CA GLU A 118 -15.49 -11.00 0.30
C GLU A 118 -14.81 -12.15 -0.47
N ASN A 119 -14.09 -11.79 -1.53
CA ASN A 119 -13.29 -12.72 -2.35
C ASN A 119 -12.26 -11.93 -3.16
N VAL A 120 -11.34 -12.60 -3.84
CA VAL A 120 -10.37 -11.95 -4.74
C VAL A 120 -10.19 -12.76 -6.01
N ASN A 121 -10.01 -12.11 -7.17
CA ASN A 121 -9.64 -12.76 -8.44
C ASN A 121 -10.54 -13.92 -8.92
N ASP A 122 -11.79 -14.01 -8.43
CA ASP A 122 -12.63 -15.22 -8.51
C ASP A 122 -11.92 -16.50 -8.02
N GLN A 123 -10.99 -16.35 -7.07
CA GLN A 123 -10.12 -17.42 -6.58
C GLN A 123 -10.95 -18.59 -6.02
N TYR A 124 -12.05 -18.28 -5.36
CA TYR A 124 -12.95 -19.27 -4.78
C TYR A 124 -14.33 -19.22 -5.46
N PRO A 125 -14.95 -20.37 -5.75
CA PRO A 125 -16.31 -20.44 -6.30
C PRO A 125 -17.41 -20.21 -5.24
N TYR A 126 -17.02 -19.81 -4.04
CA TYR A 126 -17.87 -19.56 -2.88
C TYR A 126 -17.41 -18.29 -2.19
N ASN A 127 -18.19 -17.84 -1.22
CA ASN A 127 -17.94 -16.63 -0.45
C ASN A 127 -17.15 -16.96 0.82
N LEU A 128 -16.40 -15.97 1.30
CA LEU A 128 -15.70 -16.02 2.58
C LEU A 128 -16.39 -15.07 3.55
N GLY A 129 -16.77 -15.58 4.71
CA GLY A 129 -17.20 -14.75 5.84
C GLY A 129 -16.10 -14.71 6.89
N SER A 130 -15.72 -13.52 7.34
CA SER A 130 -14.65 -13.33 8.31
C SER A 130 -14.95 -12.30 9.40
N ALA A 131 -14.17 -12.35 10.46
CA ALA A 131 -14.08 -11.28 11.43
C ALA A 131 -12.62 -11.01 11.86
N HIS A 132 -12.34 -9.73 12.12
CA HIS A 132 -11.02 -9.24 12.51
C HIS A 132 -11.12 -8.41 13.78
N VAL A 133 -10.24 -8.69 14.74
CA VAL A 133 -10.12 -7.95 16.01
C VAL A 133 -8.66 -7.69 16.36
N GLN A 134 -8.39 -6.68 17.20
CA GLN A 134 -7.02 -6.26 17.53
C GLN A 134 -6.25 -7.19 18.46
N GLN A 135 -6.83 -7.59 19.59
CA GLN A 135 -6.14 -8.38 20.61
C GLN A 135 -7.16 -9.17 21.46
N GLY A 136 -6.70 -10.26 22.05
CA GLY A 136 -7.48 -11.14 22.94
C GLY A 136 -7.71 -12.53 22.36
N ASP A 137 -8.13 -13.45 23.22
CA ASP A 137 -8.53 -14.81 22.84
C ASP A 137 -9.92 -14.76 22.19
N CYS A 138 -9.97 -14.39 20.91
CA CYS A 138 -11.18 -14.33 20.10
C CYS A 138 -11.04 -15.32 18.96
N ALA A 139 -11.82 -16.40 19.03
CA ALA A 139 -11.74 -17.50 18.09
C ALA A 139 -13.09 -18.17 17.89
N ILE A 140 -13.30 -18.76 16.73
CA ILE A 140 -14.46 -19.58 16.43
C ILE A 140 -14.40 -20.84 17.29
N THR A 141 -15.45 -21.11 18.07
CA THR A 141 -15.54 -22.32 18.90
C THR A 141 -16.81 -23.09 18.62
N ASN A 142 -16.67 -24.36 18.24
CA ASN A 142 -17.77 -25.29 17.96
C ASN A 142 -18.85 -24.74 17.00
N PRO A 143 -18.47 -24.30 15.79
CA PRO A 143 -19.40 -23.68 14.85
C PRO A 143 -20.51 -24.64 14.40
N LYS A 144 -21.76 -24.18 14.37
CA LYS A 144 -22.91 -24.92 13.84
C LYS A 144 -23.29 -24.37 12.48
N GLN A 145 -22.55 -24.77 11.46
CA GLN A 145 -22.64 -24.18 10.13
C GLN A 145 -22.65 -25.25 9.03
N THR A 146 -23.05 -24.85 7.82
CA THR A 146 -22.86 -25.68 6.62
C THR A 146 -21.48 -25.49 5.98
N GLY A 147 -20.85 -24.32 6.15
CA GLY A 147 -19.53 -24.01 5.60
C GLY A 147 -18.37 -24.67 6.33
N THR A 148 -17.15 -24.42 5.84
CA THR A 148 -15.90 -24.96 6.40
C THR A 148 -15.09 -23.85 7.04
N THR A 149 -14.72 -24.00 8.32
CA THR A 149 -13.78 -23.09 8.99
C THR A 149 -12.39 -23.25 8.39
N VAL A 150 -11.83 -22.15 7.87
CA VAL A 150 -10.50 -22.08 7.27
C VAL A 150 -9.49 -21.61 8.30
N PHE A 151 -9.83 -20.53 9.02
CA PHE A 151 -9.06 -19.97 10.12
C PHE A 151 -9.99 -19.73 11.30
N ASP A 152 -9.60 -20.16 12.50
CA ASP A 152 -10.41 -20.03 13.71
C ASP A 152 -10.07 -18.78 14.53
N GLN A 153 -8.83 -18.29 14.48
CA GLN A 153 -8.37 -17.13 15.25
C GLN A 153 -8.74 -15.80 14.60
N CYS A 154 -9.48 -14.94 15.29
CA CYS A 154 -9.95 -13.65 14.77
C CYS A 154 -8.98 -12.48 14.99
N ASN A 155 -7.89 -12.70 15.73
CA ASN A 155 -6.90 -11.67 16.01
C ASN A 155 -6.03 -11.36 14.77
N ALA A 156 -6.37 -10.29 14.07
CA ALA A 156 -5.72 -9.86 12.83
C ALA A 156 -4.24 -9.46 13.01
N VAL A 157 -3.86 -9.01 14.21
CA VAL A 157 -2.45 -8.67 14.52
C VAL A 157 -1.61 -9.93 14.70
N ALA A 158 -2.22 -11.04 15.11
CA ALA A 158 -1.52 -12.29 15.40
C ALA A 158 -1.42 -13.25 14.20
N ASN A 159 -2.27 -13.10 13.18
CA ASN A 159 -2.39 -14.04 12.06
C ASN A 159 -2.22 -13.40 10.66
N ASP A 160 -1.35 -12.39 10.55
CA ASP A 160 -1.05 -11.71 9.29
C ASP A 160 -2.29 -11.17 8.56
N ASN A 161 -3.23 -10.62 9.34
CA ASN A 161 -4.51 -10.09 8.86
C ASN A 161 -5.46 -11.10 8.20
N SER A 162 -5.30 -12.40 8.49
CA SER A 162 -6.21 -13.40 7.93
C SER A 162 -7.60 -13.38 8.57
N GLY A 163 -7.69 -12.89 9.81
CA GLY A 163 -8.90 -12.98 10.64
C GLY A 163 -9.33 -14.44 10.85
N CYS A 164 -10.47 -14.62 11.49
CA CYS A 164 -11.13 -15.92 11.51
C CYS A 164 -12.06 -15.96 10.31
N ARG A 165 -12.10 -17.09 9.61
CA ARG A 165 -12.67 -17.17 8.27
C ARG A 165 -13.37 -18.49 8.05
N ILE A 166 -14.56 -18.42 7.47
CA ILE A 166 -15.35 -19.57 7.05
C ILE A 166 -15.60 -19.49 5.54
N ALA A 167 -15.26 -20.56 4.84
CA ALA A 167 -15.67 -20.79 3.46
C ALA A 167 -17.14 -21.25 3.42
N MET A 168 -18.03 -20.46 2.83
CA MET A 168 -19.46 -20.78 2.69
C MET A 168 -19.71 -21.80 1.56
N ASN A 169 -19.02 -22.92 1.59
CA ASN A 169 -18.97 -23.93 0.52
C ASN A 169 -19.96 -25.10 0.68
N GLY A 170 -20.78 -25.09 1.74
CA GLY A 170 -21.74 -26.16 2.04
C GLY A 170 -23.20 -25.81 1.83
N THR A 171 -23.49 -24.69 1.15
CA THR A 171 -24.85 -24.28 0.78
C THR A 171 -25.30 -24.99 -0.50
N GLN A 172 -26.62 -25.05 -0.72
CA GLN A 172 -27.18 -25.60 -1.97
C GLN A 172 -27.07 -24.61 -3.15
N THR A 173 -27.13 -23.31 -2.85
CA THR A 173 -26.94 -22.22 -3.82
C THR A 173 -25.46 -21.81 -3.83
N ALA A 174 -24.94 -21.39 -4.98
CA ALA A 174 -23.64 -20.73 -5.04
C ALA A 174 -23.70 -19.46 -4.17
N THR A 175 -22.65 -19.17 -3.41
CA THR A 175 -22.63 -18.00 -2.51
C THR A 175 -21.74 -16.87 -3.01
N GLY A 176 -21.02 -17.08 -4.12
CA GLY A 176 -20.12 -16.08 -4.66
C GLY A 176 -19.66 -16.40 -6.08
N GLY A 177 -18.88 -15.47 -6.64
CA GLY A 177 -18.33 -15.58 -7.99
C GLY A 177 -19.37 -15.61 -9.11
N VAL A 178 -18.90 -15.95 -10.30
CA VAL A 178 -19.71 -16.01 -11.53
C VAL A 178 -20.92 -16.95 -11.40
N ALA A 179 -20.80 -18.03 -10.62
CA ALA A 179 -21.87 -19.00 -10.42
C ALA A 179 -23.09 -18.40 -9.71
N LEU A 180 -22.87 -17.47 -8.76
CA LEU A 180 -23.95 -16.73 -8.10
C LEU A 180 -24.65 -15.80 -9.11
N ASN A 181 -23.88 -15.04 -9.88
CA ASN A 181 -24.43 -14.10 -10.87
C ASN A 181 -25.25 -14.84 -11.95
N GLN A 182 -24.81 -16.02 -12.40
CA GLN A 182 -25.56 -16.86 -13.34
C GLN A 182 -26.90 -17.38 -12.79
N GLN A 183 -27.06 -17.42 -11.46
CA GLN A 183 -28.31 -17.82 -10.80
C GLN A 183 -29.25 -16.62 -10.54
N GLY A 184 -28.90 -15.44 -11.04
CA GLY A 184 -29.64 -14.19 -10.78
C GLY A 184 -29.37 -13.61 -9.40
N GLY A 185 -28.21 -13.93 -8.82
CA GLY A 185 -27.79 -13.45 -7.51
C GLY A 185 -28.42 -14.21 -6.34
N GLY A 186 -28.61 -13.52 -5.22
CA GLY A 186 -29.10 -14.13 -3.99
C GLY A 186 -29.26 -13.14 -2.84
N THR A 187 -29.66 -13.69 -1.69
CA THR A 187 -29.86 -12.93 -0.46
C THR A 187 -28.85 -13.42 0.57
N VAL A 188 -28.04 -12.48 1.09
CA VAL A 188 -27.16 -12.71 2.24
C VAL A 188 -27.74 -12.03 3.47
N ALA A 189 -27.65 -12.67 4.63
CA ALA A 189 -28.00 -12.05 5.90
C ALA A 189 -26.88 -12.23 6.91
N LEU A 190 -26.59 -11.17 7.65
CA LEU A 190 -25.75 -11.15 8.85
C LEU A 190 -26.66 -10.99 10.07
N GLN A 191 -26.54 -11.87 11.04
CA GLN A 191 -26.96 -11.63 12.42
C GLN A 191 -25.73 -11.32 13.26
N ARG A 192 -25.75 -10.17 13.95
CA ARG A 192 -24.85 -9.86 15.06
C ARG A 192 -25.68 -9.78 16.34
N ASP A 193 -25.46 -10.72 17.24
CA ASP A 193 -26.09 -10.83 18.55
C ASP A 193 -25.02 -11.17 19.59
N LEU A 194 -24.24 -10.14 19.96
CA LEU A 194 -23.13 -10.24 20.92
C LEU A 194 -23.57 -10.01 22.37
N SER A 195 -24.88 -9.84 22.59
CA SER A 195 -25.50 -9.76 23.90
C SER A 195 -25.22 -11.00 24.77
N GLU A 196 -25.37 -10.88 26.09
CA GLU A 196 -25.16 -11.99 27.01
C GLU A 196 -26.16 -13.14 26.73
N GLY A 197 -25.64 -14.31 26.38
CA GLY A 197 -26.46 -15.47 25.97
C GLY A 197 -26.92 -15.43 24.51
N GLY A 198 -26.48 -14.42 23.75
CA GLY A 198 -26.74 -14.29 22.32
C GLY A 198 -26.03 -15.35 21.47
N GLN A 199 -26.36 -15.34 20.18
CA GLN A 199 -25.87 -16.34 19.23
C GLN A 199 -24.56 -15.96 18.53
N GLY A 200 -24.03 -14.77 18.78
CA GLY A 200 -22.81 -14.26 18.19
C GLY A 200 -23.01 -13.73 16.78
N ILE A 201 -22.01 -13.94 15.94
CA ILE A 201 -22.00 -13.49 14.54
C ILE A 201 -22.28 -14.68 13.62
N ARG A 202 -23.39 -14.61 12.87
CA ARG A 202 -23.85 -15.67 11.97
C ARG A 202 -24.25 -15.11 10.62
N MET A 203 -24.00 -15.89 9.57
CA MET A 203 -24.32 -15.49 8.20
C MET A 203 -25.04 -16.60 7.45
N TRP A 204 -26.03 -16.23 6.65
CA TRP A 204 -26.78 -17.11 5.77
C TRP A 204 -26.71 -16.62 4.34
N PHE A 205 -26.87 -17.55 3.41
CA PHE A 205 -26.95 -17.26 1.98
C PHE A 205 -28.04 -18.11 1.34
N TRP A 206 -28.95 -17.46 0.62
CA TRP A 206 -30.04 -18.13 -0.10
C TRP A 206 -30.08 -17.70 -1.56
N GLY A 207 -30.34 -18.65 -2.44
CA GLY A 207 -30.74 -18.33 -3.81
C GLY A 207 -32.19 -17.87 -3.88
N PRO A 208 -32.61 -17.23 -4.99
CA PRO A 208 -33.93 -16.58 -5.13
C PRO A 208 -35.13 -17.47 -4.79
N ASN A 209 -35.02 -18.79 -5.00
CA ASN A 209 -36.11 -19.73 -4.81
C ASN A 209 -36.21 -20.31 -3.38
N ASN A 210 -35.22 -20.06 -2.51
CA ASN A 210 -35.12 -20.70 -1.20
C ASN A 210 -35.05 -19.69 -0.03
N LEU A 211 -35.57 -18.47 -0.21
CA LEU A 211 -35.65 -17.51 0.89
C LEU A 211 -36.62 -18.01 2.00
N PRO A 212 -36.27 -17.79 3.28
CA PRO A 212 -37.19 -17.87 4.41
C PRO A 212 -38.46 -17.03 4.20
N SER A 213 -39.58 -17.45 4.79
CA SER A 213 -40.89 -16.80 4.56
C SER A 213 -40.94 -15.35 5.05
N ASP A 214 -40.25 -15.04 6.15
CA ASP A 214 -40.16 -13.69 6.72
C ASP A 214 -39.22 -12.76 5.93
N LEU A 215 -38.37 -13.31 5.04
CA LEU A 215 -37.58 -12.54 4.07
C LEU A 215 -38.28 -12.42 2.71
N LYS A 216 -39.15 -13.37 2.34
CA LYS A 216 -39.99 -13.28 1.13
C LYS A 216 -41.03 -12.18 1.23
N ASN A 217 -41.66 -12.07 2.40
CA ASN A 217 -42.67 -11.06 2.70
C ASN A 217 -42.22 -10.32 3.97
N PRO A 218 -41.24 -9.41 3.85
CA PRO A 218 -40.68 -8.73 5.01
C PRO A 218 -41.75 -7.85 5.66
N GLY A 219 -42.16 -8.24 6.86
CA GLY A 219 -42.90 -7.35 7.76
C GLY A 219 -41.94 -6.39 8.48
N ASN A 220 -42.36 -5.87 9.64
CA ASN A 220 -41.49 -5.01 10.47
C ASN A 220 -40.49 -5.80 11.34
N SER A 221 -40.29 -7.10 11.10
CA SER A 221 -39.39 -7.94 11.90
C SER A 221 -39.01 -9.22 11.15
N VAL A 222 -37.80 -9.69 11.43
CA VAL A 222 -37.27 -10.98 10.99
C VAL A 222 -36.89 -11.84 12.19
N ASP A 223 -36.90 -13.16 12.02
CA ASP A 223 -36.53 -14.12 13.05
C ASP A 223 -35.45 -15.11 12.56
N PRO A 224 -34.16 -14.81 12.82
CA PRO A 224 -33.04 -15.68 12.45
C PRO A 224 -33.11 -17.09 13.04
N THR A 225 -33.89 -17.34 14.11
CA THR A 225 -34.02 -18.70 14.66
C THR A 225 -34.80 -19.64 13.75
N SER A 226 -35.61 -19.09 12.85
CA SER A 226 -36.40 -19.84 11.86
C SER A 226 -35.65 -20.13 10.55
N TRP A 227 -34.47 -19.53 10.37
CA TRP A 227 -33.70 -19.54 9.12
C TRP A 227 -32.88 -20.83 8.88
N GLY A 228 -32.86 -21.73 9.86
CA GLY A 228 -32.10 -22.97 9.80
C GLY A 228 -30.60 -22.77 10.02
N THR A 229 -29.80 -23.76 9.62
CA THR A 229 -28.35 -23.75 9.84
C THR A 229 -27.67 -22.65 9.02
N PRO A 230 -26.87 -21.75 9.64
CA PRO A 230 -26.13 -20.71 8.92
C PRO A 230 -25.06 -21.28 7.99
N ALA A 231 -24.72 -20.51 6.96
CA ALA A 231 -23.58 -20.79 6.09
C ALA A 231 -22.25 -20.60 6.83
N ALA A 232 -22.17 -19.58 7.69
CA ALA A 232 -21.05 -19.32 8.58
C ALA A 232 -21.55 -19.03 10.00
N ASP A 233 -20.98 -19.72 11.00
CA ASP A 233 -21.22 -19.48 12.42
C ASP A 233 -19.88 -19.13 13.07
N LEU A 234 -19.56 -17.83 13.14
CA LEU A 234 -18.30 -17.38 13.73
C LEU A 234 -18.32 -17.53 15.25
N GLY A 235 -19.50 -17.57 15.88
CA GLY A 235 -19.61 -17.45 17.34
C GLY A 235 -19.18 -16.05 17.78
N LEU A 236 -18.28 -15.90 18.75
CA LEU A 236 -17.65 -14.63 19.18
C LEU A 236 -18.33 -13.84 20.30
N THR A 237 -19.36 -14.39 20.96
CA THR A 237 -19.93 -13.74 22.17
C THR A 237 -18.93 -13.62 23.31
N GLN A 238 -17.91 -14.48 23.38
CA GLN A 238 -16.86 -14.43 24.39
C GLN A 238 -15.90 -13.24 24.24
N CYS A 239 -15.89 -12.59 23.07
CA CYS A 239 -15.09 -11.41 22.76
C CYS A 239 -15.97 -10.26 22.26
N SER A 240 -17.20 -10.17 22.78
CA SER A 240 -18.15 -9.10 22.43
C SER A 240 -17.59 -7.70 22.70
N ASP A 241 -16.72 -7.55 23.69
CA ASP A 241 -16.02 -6.30 24.04
C ASP A 241 -15.04 -5.81 22.98
N LYS A 242 -14.80 -6.59 21.91
CA LYS A 242 -13.93 -6.22 20.78
C LYS A 242 -14.68 -5.57 19.63
N PHE A 243 -16.00 -5.57 19.65
CA PHE A 243 -16.83 -5.00 18.61
C PHE A 243 -17.60 -3.78 19.13
N ASP A 244 -17.39 -2.64 18.51
CA ASP A 244 -18.15 -1.42 18.79
C ASP A 244 -19.29 -1.24 17.75
N ASP A 245 -19.85 -0.05 17.67
CA ASP A 245 -20.83 0.31 16.65
C ASP A 245 -20.20 0.33 15.25
N HIS A 246 -20.69 -0.54 14.36
CA HIS A 246 -20.16 -0.63 13.01
C HIS A 246 -20.96 0.22 12.01
N VAL A 247 -20.27 0.76 11.01
CA VAL A 247 -20.87 1.21 9.75
C VAL A 247 -20.85 0.08 8.73
N ILE A 248 -21.76 0.14 7.75
CA ILE A 248 -21.83 -0.79 6.62
C ILE A 248 -21.00 -0.21 5.47
N VAL A 249 -20.20 -1.05 4.81
CA VAL A 249 -19.34 -0.65 3.69
C VAL A 249 -19.59 -1.53 2.47
N PHE A 250 -19.67 -0.89 1.31
CA PHE A 250 -19.52 -1.54 0.00
C PHE A 250 -18.33 -0.94 -0.70
N ASP A 251 -17.49 -1.79 -1.29
CA ASP A 251 -16.43 -1.32 -2.17
C ASP A 251 -16.05 -2.35 -3.23
N ILE A 252 -15.24 -1.89 -4.16
CA ILE A 252 -14.51 -2.71 -5.12
C ILE A 252 -13.12 -2.12 -5.25
N THR A 253 -12.16 -2.63 -4.48
CA THR A 253 -10.74 -2.38 -4.72
C THR A 253 -10.19 -3.32 -5.78
N LEU A 254 -8.98 -3.04 -6.26
CA LEU A 254 -8.31 -3.82 -7.30
C LEU A 254 -6.88 -4.12 -6.91
N CYS A 255 -6.41 -5.34 -7.16
CA CYS A 255 -5.10 -5.80 -6.73
C CYS A 255 -4.89 -5.66 -5.21
N GLY A 256 -3.96 -4.80 -4.78
CA GLY A 256 -3.70 -4.59 -3.36
C GLY A 256 -3.09 -5.79 -2.65
N SER A 257 -3.08 -5.69 -1.32
CA SER A 257 -2.39 -6.60 -0.40
C SER A 257 -2.88 -8.04 -0.49
N TRP A 258 -4.12 -8.28 -0.91
CA TRP A 258 -4.65 -9.63 -1.11
C TRP A 258 -4.77 -10.00 -2.58
N ALA A 259 -5.64 -9.36 -3.38
CA ALA A 259 -5.86 -9.79 -4.76
C ALA A 259 -4.59 -9.68 -5.61
N GLY A 260 -3.76 -8.66 -5.38
CA GLY A 260 -2.45 -8.54 -6.04
C GLY A 260 -1.49 -9.64 -5.62
N ALA A 261 -1.42 -9.96 -4.33
CA ALA A 261 -0.48 -10.94 -3.78
C ALA A 261 -0.75 -12.38 -4.24
N VAL A 262 -2.02 -12.74 -4.44
CA VAL A 262 -2.40 -14.10 -4.89
C VAL A 262 -2.72 -14.17 -6.38
N TYR A 263 -2.59 -13.06 -7.12
CA TYR A 263 -2.98 -12.98 -8.54
C TYR A 263 -2.39 -14.12 -9.38
N ASP A 264 -1.08 -14.35 -9.25
CA ASP A 264 -0.34 -15.35 -10.02
C ASP A 264 -0.64 -16.80 -9.59
N GLN A 265 -1.34 -16.98 -8.47
CA GLN A 265 -1.77 -18.29 -7.95
C GLN A 265 -3.15 -18.68 -8.48
N THR A 266 -3.82 -17.79 -9.21
CA THR A 266 -5.14 -18.02 -9.78
C THR A 266 -5.08 -18.20 -11.30
N SER A 267 -6.23 -18.46 -11.92
CA SER A 267 -6.31 -18.52 -13.40
C SER A 267 -5.95 -17.21 -14.10
N CYS A 268 -5.87 -16.10 -13.35
CA CYS A 268 -5.61 -14.76 -13.89
C CYS A 268 -4.22 -14.60 -14.52
N ALA A 269 -3.21 -15.28 -13.97
CA ALA A 269 -1.85 -15.30 -14.50
C ALA A 269 -1.77 -15.76 -15.97
N SER A 270 -2.71 -16.60 -16.39
CA SER A 270 -2.80 -17.11 -17.76
C SER A 270 -3.58 -16.20 -18.71
N LYS A 271 -4.37 -15.27 -18.17
CA LYS A 271 -5.28 -14.40 -18.94
C LYS A 271 -4.67 -13.03 -19.21
N TYR A 272 -3.87 -12.52 -18.27
CA TYR A 272 -3.29 -11.18 -18.37
C TYR A 272 -1.83 -11.17 -17.91
N PRO A 273 -1.02 -10.20 -18.37
CA PRO A 273 0.41 -10.14 -18.05
C PRO A 273 0.76 -9.91 -16.57
N GLY A 274 -0.23 -9.53 -15.76
CA GLY A 274 -0.08 -9.26 -14.32
C GLY A 274 -1.18 -8.32 -13.81
N CYS A 275 -1.37 -8.26 -12.49
CA CYS A 275 -2.49 -7.52 -11.87
C CYS A 275 -2.49 -6.03 -12.26
N GLY A 276 -1.34 -5.35 -12.12
CA GLY A 276 -1.22 -3.93 -12.48
C GLY A 276 -1.39 -3.66 -13.97
N ALA A 277 -0.88 -4.54 -14.83
CA ALA A 277 -1.07 -4.43 -16.28
C ALA A 277 -2.55 -4.58 -16.66
N GLN A 278 -3.24 -5.56 -16.06
CA GLN A 278 -4.68 -5.75 -16.25
C GLN A 278 -5.46 -4.48 -15.84
N VAL A 279 -5.24 -4.00 -14.61
CA VAL A 279 -5.90 -2.80 -14.09
C VAL A 279 -5.61 -1.59 -14.96
N GLY A 280 -4.37 -1.41 -15.41
CA GLY A 280 -3.98 -0.24 -16.21
C GLY A 280 -4.49 -0.25 -17.64
N GLN A 281 -4.55 -1.41 -18.31
CA GLN A 281 -4.64 -1.48 -19.78
C GLN A 281 -5.82 -2.31 -20.33
N TYR A 282 -6.55 -3.02 -19.46
CA TYR A 282 -7.61 -3.94 -19.87
C TYR A 282 -8.94 -3.58 -19.22
N GLY A 283 -9.40 -2.33 -19.42
CA GLY A 283 -10.66 -1.84 -18.85
C GLY A 283 -11.89 -2.71 -19.15
N ASP A 284 -11.94 -3.27 -20.35
CA ASP A 284 -13.00 -4.20 -20.75
C ASP A 284 -13.07 -5.48 -19.88
N SER A 285 -12.00 -5.84 -19.17
CA SER A 285 -12.00 -6.99 -18.26
C SER A 285 -12.81 -6.77 -16.97
N PHE A 286 -13.20 -5.52 -16.68
CA PHE A 286 -13.96 -5.14 -15.48
C PHE A 286 -15.46 -4.97 -15.75
N LYS A 287 -15.97 -5.46 -16.89
CA LYS A 287 -17.40 -5.38 -17.24
C LYS A 287 -18.31 -6.04 -16.22
N ASP A 288 -17.83 -7.12 -15.61
CA ASP A 288 -18.53 -7.88 -14.56
C ASP A 288 -18.08 -7.48 -13.14
N ALA A 289 -17.33 -6.38 -12.99
CA ALA A 289 -16.90 -5.85 -11.71
C ALA A 289 -17.89 -4.78 -11.20
N TYR A 290 -19.11 -5.22 -10.88
CA TYR A 290 -20.16 -4.35 -10.33
C TYR A 290 -21.07 -5.05 -9.33
N TRP A 291 -21.51 -4.28 -8.33
CA TRP A 291 -22.63 -4.62 -7.47
C TRP A 291 -23.92 -4.18 -8.15
N GLU A 292 -24.92 -5.05 -8.17
CA GLU A 292 -26.31 -4.68 -8.42
C GLU A 292 -27.15 -5.12 -7.23
N VAL A 293 -27.54 -4.15 -6.41
CA VAL A 293 -28.30 -4.35 -5.19
C VAL A 293 -29.78 -4.19 -5.50
N GLN A 294 -30.53 -5.26 -5.25
CA GLN A 294 -31.96 -5.32 -5.54
C GLN A 294 -32.77 -4.67 -4.44
N ASN A 295 -33.95 -4.22 -4.84
CA ASN A 295 -35.00 -3.93 -3.88
C ASN A 295 -35.67 -5.22 -3.39
N PHE A 296 -36.19 -5.22 -2.15
CA PHE A 296 -37.22 -6.18 -1.76
C PHE A 296 -38.50 -5.84 -2.53
N PRO A 297 -39.21 -6.81 -3.11
CA PRO A 297 -40.47 -6.52 -3.78
C PRO A 297 -41.47 -5.98 -2.75
N GLU A 298 -41.77 -4.68 -2.78
CA GLU A 298 -43.08 -4.20 -2.34
C GLU A 298 -44.11 -4.88 -3.25
N GLU A 299 -45.11 -5.53 -2.66
CA GLU A 299 -46.19 -6.19 -3.41
C GLU A 299 -46.74 -5.24 -4.49
N GLU A 300 -46.96 -5.79 -5.68
CA GLU A 300 -47.56 -5.09 -6.82
C GLU A 300 -48.90 -4.45 -6.44
N GLU A 301 -48.92 -3.16 -6.13
CA GLU A 301 -50.12 -2.33 -6.32
C GLU A 301 -49.98 -1.53 -7.62
N THR A 302 -50.70 -2.00 -8.63
CA THR A 302 -50.97 -1.29 -9.88
C THR A 302 -51.85 -0.07 -9.59
N LEU A 303 -51.40 1.17 -9.80
CA LEU A 303 -52.29 2.32 -10.18
C LEU A 303 -51.56 3.45 -10.97
N TRP A 304 -51.87 3.49 -12.28
CA TRP A 304 -52.05 4.58 -13.27
C TRP A 304 -51.29 5.93 -13.30
N ASN A 305 -50.82 6.23 -14.53
CA ASN A 305 -50.31 7.47 -15.15
C ASN A 305 -50.89 8.84 -14.69
N LEU A 306 -50.05 9.90 -14.77
CA LEU A 306 -50.06 10.96 -15.83
C LEU A 306 -49.20 12.18 -15.42
N ASN A 307 -48.10 12.45 -16.15
CA ASN A 307 -47.92 13.65 -16.99
C ASN A 307 -46.45 13.94 -17.33
N GLU A 308 -46.27 14.33 -18.59
CA GLU A 308 -45.10 14.87 -19.26
C GLU A 308 -44.45 16.03 -18.51
N TYR A 309 -43.13 16.19 -18.64
CA TYR A 309 -42.54 17.40 -19.23
C TYR A 309 -41.11 17.13 -19.73
N SER A 310 -40.91 17.44 -21.01
CA SER A 310 -39.65 17.40 -21.75
C SER A 310 -38.77 18.62 -21.50
N LEU A 311 -37.49 18.47 -21.87
CA LEU A 311 -36.46 19.47 -22.23
C LEU A 311 -35.50 19.88 -21.10
N LEU A 312 -34.22 19.56 -21.25
CA LEU A 312 -33.27 20.39 -22.01
C LEU A 312 -31.98 19.61 -22.33
N GLN A 313 -31.42 19.91 -23.50
CA GLN A 313 -30.21 19.34 -24.09
C GLN A 313 -29.10 20.39 -24.10
N GLU A 314 -27.84 19.89 -24.11
CA GLU A 314 -26.57 20.51 -24.55
C GLU A 314 -25.81 21.43 -23.55
N PRO A 315 -24.45 21.51 -23.60
CA PRO A 315 -23.59 21.18 -24.74
C PRO A 315 -22.39 20.25 -24.50
N ALA A 316 -21.85 19.76 -25.61
CA ALA A 316 -20.63 18.97 -25.74
C ALA A 316 -19.35 19.66 -25.20
N ALA A 317 -18.49 18.88 -24.55
CA ALA A 317 -17.11 19.26 -24.22
C ALA A 317 -16.12 18.39 -25.03
N LEU A 318 -15.11 19.06 -25.60
CA LEU A 318 -14.05 18.54 -26.47
C LEU A 318 -13.12 17.53 -25.76
N PRO A 319 -12.39 16.67 -26.51
CA PRO A 319 -11.60 15.57 -25.95
C PRO A 319 -10.33 16.06 -25.26
N ALA A 320 -10.11 15.62 -24.02
CA ALA A 320 -8.80 15.66 -23.37
C ALA A 320 -7.92 14.54 -23.94
N GLN A 321 -6.87 14.91 -24.67
CA GLN A 321 -5.88 13.97 -25.21
C GLN A 321 -4.82 13.72 -24.13
N SER A 322 -4.81 12.53 -23.53
CA SER A 322 -3.87 12.15 -22.46
C SER A 322 -2.61 11.46 -22.98
N LEU A 323 -1.55 11.59 -22.20
CA LEU A 323 -0.16 11.17 -22.43
C LEU A 323 0.14 9.80 -21.79
N THR A 324 1.07 9.02 -22.35
CA THR A 324 1.47 7.70 -21.80
C THR A 324 2.99 7.63 -21.57
N LEU A 325 3.41 7.03 -20.44
CA LEU A 325 4.80 6.74 -20.09
C LEU A 325 5.00 5.22 -20.17
N HIS A 326 5.88 4.71 -21.03
CA HIS A 326 6.23 3.29 -21.08
C HIS A 326 7.58 3.05 -20.36
N THR A 327 7.77 1.90 -19.74
CA THR A 327 9.06 1.52 -19.13
C THR A 327 9.39 0.08 -19.52
N GLN A 328 10.63 -0.18 -19.99
CA GLN A 328 11.12 -1.50 -20.38
C GLN A 328 12.40 -1.83 -19.61
N VAL A 329 12.50 -3.04 -19.04
CA VAL A 329 13.71 -3.53 -18.33
C VAL A 329 14.23 -4.79 -19.01
N MET A 330 15.49 -4.81 -19.45
CA MET A 330 16.09 -5.94 -20.18
C MET A 330 17.29 -6.54 -19.45
N ASP A 331 17.39 -7.87 -19.37
CA ASP A 331 18.51 -8.62 -18.77
C ASP A 331 19.39 -9.30 -19.84
N ILE A 332 20.71 -9.35 -19.63
CA ILE A 332 21.68 -10.00 -20.52
C ILE A 332 22.38 -11.13 -19.74
N GLN A 333 22.00 -12.38 -19.99
CA GLN A 333 22.60 -13.55 -19.33
C GLN A 333 24.03 -13.86 -19.86
N PRO A 334 25.07 -13.93 -19.01
CA PRO A 334 26.38 -14.47 -19.39
C PRO A 334 26.47 -15.98 -19.12
N GLY A 335 27.11 -16.71 -20.02
CA GLY A 335 27.37 -18.15 -19.88
C GLY A 335 28.36 -18.50 -18.76
N ILE A 336 28.03 -19.59 -18.07
CA ILE A 336 28.77 -20.41 -17.07
C ILE A 336 30.31 -20.20 -17.00
N ILE A 337 30.85 -19.71 -15.86
CA ILE A 337 32.19 -20.00 -15.28
C ILE A 337 32.13 -19.85 -13.72
N PRO A 338 32.87 -20.64 -12.88
CA PRO A 338 32.61 -20.79 -11.45
C PRO A 338 33.39 -19.84 -10.50
N SER A 339 32.77 -19.63 -9.32
CA SER A 339 33.23 -19.10 -8.02
C SER A 339 34.63 -18.49 -7.88
N ALA A 340 34.70 -17.23 -7.44
CA ALA A 340 35.72 -16.73 -6.50
C ALA A 340 35.23 -15.46 -5.78
N SER A 341 35.50 -15.41 -4.47
CA SER A 341 35.36 -14.27 -3.56
C SER A 341 36.13 -13.02 -4.02
N GLY A 342 35.52 -11.84 -3.95
CA GLY A 342 36.26 -10.57 -4.05
C GLY A 342 35.39 -9.33 -4.31
N SER A 343 35.50 -8.37 -3.39
CA SER A 343 35.20 -6.93 -3.50
C SER A 343 34.87 -6.37 -4.89
N ALA A 344 33.69 -5.77 -5.06
CA ALA A 344 33.39 -4.90 -6.19
C ALA A 344 33.71 -3.43 -5.85
N LEU A 345 34.79 -2.93 -6.43
CA LEU A 345 35.12 -1.51 -6.57
C LEU A 345 34.29 -0.94 -7.73
N LEU A 346 33.59 0.17 -7.50
CA LEU A 346 33.09 1.04 -8.57
C LEU A 346 34.19 2.04 -8.93
N GLU A 347 35.12 1.63 -9.80
CA GLU A 347 35.99 2.57 -10.51
C GLU A 347 35.27 3.10 -11.76
N SER A 348 35.17 4.42 -11.85
CA SER A 348 35.07 5.25 -13.06
C SER A 348 34.39 4.67 -14.31
N VAL A 349 33.24 5.22 -14.70
CA VAL A 349 32.75 5.12 -16.09
C VAL A 349 33.52 6.10 -16.96
N MET A 350 34.64 5.63 -17.53
CA MET A 350 35.07 6.06 -18.86
C MET A 350 34.40 5.17 -19.91
N VAL A 351 33.86 5.81 -20.95
CA VAL A 351 33.23 5.16 -22.10
C VAL A 351 34.27 4.34 -22.87
N HIS A 352 34.15 3.02 -22.85
CA HIS A 352 34.74 2.15 -23.86
C HIS A 352 33.63 1.52 -24.70
N VAL A 353 33.56 1.93 -25.97
CA VAL A 353 32.70 1.28 -26.98
C VAL A 353 33.36 -0.05 -27.36
N LYS A 354 32.72 -1.16 -26.99
CA LYS A 354 32.96 -2.47 -27.59
C LYS A 354 31.66 -2.95 -28.23
N PHE A 355 31.73 -3.24 -29.52
CA PHE A 355 30.65 -3.91 -30.24
C PHE A 355 30.69 -5.40 -29.87
N VAL A 356 29.62 -5.89 -29.27
CA VAL A 356 29.34 -7.32 -29.07
C VAL A 356 27.96 -7.58 -29.64
N ASP A 357 27.82 -8.65 -30.43
CA ASP A 357 26.57 -9.00 -31.08
C ASP A 357 25.49 -9.40 -30.04
N PRO A 358 24.20 -9.06 -30.25
CA PRO A 358 23.18 -9.17 -29.21
C PRO A 358 22.75 -10.62 -28.97
N GLY A 359 22.79 -11.04 -27.70
CA GLY A 359 22.06 -12.22 -27.21
C GLY A 359 20.56 -11.92 -27.07
N LYS A 360 19.73 -12.97 -27.01
CA LYS A 360 18.26 -12.87 -26.95
C LYS A 360 17.80 -12.02 -25.74
N GLU A 361 17.20 -10.86 -26.04
CA GLU A 361 16.61 -9.94 -25.06
C GLU A 361 15.35 -10.57 -24.44
N THR A 362 15.25 -10.56 -23.12
CA THR A 362 14.03 -10.96 -22.39
C THR A 362 13.60 -9.78 -21.51
N GLU A 363 12.39 -9.27 -21.73
CA GLU A 363 11.81 -8.17 -20.96
C GLU A 363 11.35 -8.65 -19.58
N LEU A 364 11.74 -7.93 -18.52
CA LEU A 364 11.31 -8.18 -17.14
C LEU A 364 10.09 -7.31 -16.79
N SER A 365 8.90 -7.77 -17.17
CA SER A 365 7.64 -7.01 -17.03
C SER A 365 7.29 -6.63 -15.58
N GLY A 366 7.57 -7.50 -14.61
CA GLY A 366 7.34 -7.23 -13.18
C GLY A 366 8.12 -6.01 -12.67
N PRO A 367 9.46 -6.03 -12.70
CA PRO A 367 10.30 -4.88 -12.34
C PRO A 367 9.98 -3.61 -13.13
N ALA A 368 9.73 -3.71 -14.43
CA ALA A 368 9.38 -2.56 -15.27
C ALA A 368 8.11 -1.86 -14.76
N SER A 369 7.08 -2.64 -14.40
CA SER A 369 5.83 -2.08 -13.85
C SER A 369 6.03 -1.41 -12.50
N LEU A 370 6.86 -1.97 -11.60
CA LEU A 370 7.15 -1.39 -10.29
C LEU A 370 7.98 -0.10 -10.42
N VAL A 371 8.91 -0.06 -11.37
CA VAL A 371 9.68 1.15 -11.67
C VAL A 371 8.76 2.25 -12.21
N GLN A 372 7.88 1.92 -13.15
CA GLN A 372 6.88 2.85 -13.68
C GLN A 372 5.97 3.39 -12.58
N GLN A 373 5.43 2.52 -11.73
CA GLN A 373 4.56 2.90 -10.60
C GLN A 373 5.24 3.85 -9.62
N ALA A 374 6.54 3.66 -9.35
CA ALA A 374 7.28 4.53 -8.45
C ALA A 374 7.50 5.93 -9.06
N LEU A 375 7.72 6.02 -10.37
CA LEU A 375 8.04 7.27 -11.08
C LEU A 375 6.81 8.11 -11.38
N LEU A 376 5.69 7.47 -11.68
CA LEU A 376 4.49 8.09 -12.22
C LEU A 376 3.94 9.25 -11.37
N PRO A 377 3.84 9.15 -10.03
CA PRO A 377 3.33 10.23 -9.18
C PRO A 377 4.25 11.45 -9.14
N ALA A 378 5.53 11.27 -9.48
CA ALA A 378 6.49 12.36 -9.50
C ALA A 378 6.52 13.11 -10.83
N LEU A 379 5.98 12.57 -11.93
CA LEU A 379 6.07 13.19 -13.25
C LEU A 379 4.93 14.18 -13.50
N ARG A 380 5.27 15.38 -13.96
CA ARG A 380 4.29 16.42 -14.36
C ARG A 380 3.82 16.20 -15.79
N LEU A 381 3.18 15.06 -16.04
CA LEU A 381 2.77 14.64 -17.39
C LEU A 381 1.79 15.63 -18.06
N GLU A 382 1.07 16.43 -17.28
CA GLU A 382 0.18 17.47 -17.80
C GLU A 382 0.92 18.59 -18.54
N LEU A 383 2.24 18.73 -18.32
CA LEU A 383 3.07 19.73 -19.00
C LEU A 383 3.58 19.27 -20.37
N LEU A 384 3.36 18.00 -20.73
CA LEU A 384 3.89 17.40 -21.95
C LEU A 384 2.81 16.84 -22.88
N PRO A 385 1.68 17.54 -23.14
CA PRO A 385 0.55 16.96 -23.86
C PRO A 385 0.92 16.35 -25.23
N LYS A 386 0.38 15.16 -25.54
CA LYS A 386 0.53 14.41 -26.81
C LYS A 386 1.91 13.83 -27.15
N SER A 387 2.83 13.80 -26.20
CA SER A 387 4.10 13.06 -26.25
C SER A 387 3.97 11.62 -25.68
N SER A 388 4.98 10.79 -25.82
CA SER A 388 5.15 9.58 -25.01
C SER A 388 6.54 9.61 -24.41
N ILE A 389 6.69 9.05 -23.23
CA ILE A 389 7.98 8.98 -22.56
C ILE A 389 8.30 7.51 -22.34
N ASP A 390 9.35 7.02 -22.98
CA ASP A 390 9.71 5.61 -22.89
C ASP A 390 11.03 5.47 -22.14
N VAL A 391 10.98 4.83 -20.98
CA VAL A 391 12.13 4.62 -20.09
C VAL A 391 12.67 3.22 -20.31
N HIS A 392 13.85 3.11 -20.90
CA HIS A 392 14.50 1.83 -21.11
C HIS A 392 15.63 1.65 -20.10
N ILE A 393 15.60 0.54 -19.36
CA ILE A 393 16.58 0.17 -18.34
C ILE A 393 17.21 -1.14 -18.75
N THR A 394 18.47 -1.08 -19.17
CA THR A 394 19.24 -2.29 -19.48
C THR A 394 20.02 -2.71 -18.24
N VAL A 395 19.73 -3.90 -17.74
CA VAL A 395 20.43 -4.56 -16.65
C VAL A 395 21.59 -5.34 -17.27
N LEU A 396 22.82 -4.91 -16.97
CA LEU A 396 24.02 -5.55 -17.48
C LEU A 396 24.42 -6.76 -16.63
N ASP A 397 24.25 -6.65 -15.31
CA ASP A 397 24.48 -7.69 -14.32
C ASP A 397 23.77 -7.30 -13.01
N SER A 398 23.33 -8.27 -12.21
CA SER A 398 22.66 -8.00 -10.93
C SER A 398 22.77 -9.14 -9.93
N ASP A 399 23.48 -8.89 -8.83
CA ASP A 399 23.61 -9.82 -7.70
C ASP A 399 22.57 -9.57 -6.57
N THR A 400 21.53 -8.78 -6.85
CA THR A 400 20.53 -8.40 -5.85
C THR A 400 19.17 -9.06 -6.09
N SER A 401 18.31 -9.05 -5.07
CA SER A 401 16.92 -9.51 -5.21
C SER A 401 16.15 -8.65 -6.21
N LEU A 402 15.04 -9.19 -6.73
CA LEU A 402 14.16 -8.49 -7.67
C LEU A 402 13.74 -7.09 -7.16
N LEU A 403 13.49 -6.95 -5.86
CA LEU A 403 13.13 -5.67 -5.24
C LEU A 403 14.32 -4.71 -5.13
N GLY A 404 15.53 -5.23 -4.94
CA GLY A 404 16.76 -4.44 -5.02
C GLY A 404 17.02 -3.94 -6.44
N LEU A 405 16.74 -4.77 -7.45
CA LEU A 405 16.81 -4.36 -8.85
C LEU A 405 15.81 -3.24 -9.16
N VAL A 406 14.57 -3.34 -8.67
CA VAL A 406 13.56 -2.27 -8.78
C VAL A 406 14.04 -1.00 -8.10
N ALA A 407 14.58 -1.08 -6.89
CA ALA A 407 15.07 0.10 -6.17
C ALA A 407 16.17 0.85 -6.94
N MET A 408 17.12 0.11 -7.53
CA MET A 408 18.15 0.68 -8.40
C MET A 408 17.57 1.22 -9.71
N GLY A 409 16.64 0.47 -10.33
CA GLY A 409 15.95 0.85 -11.55
C GLY A 409 15.15 2.15 -11.41
N VAL A 410 14.40 2.31 -10.31
CA VAL A 410 13.67 3.55 -9.98
C VAL A 410 14.61 4.73 -9.88
N SER A 411 15.71 4.57 -9.15
CA SER A 411 16.68 5.64 -8.95
C SER A 411 17.35 6.03 -10.28
N ALA A 412 17.72 5.05 -11.10
CA ALA A 412 18.33 5.26 -12.42
C ALA A 412 17.35 5.94 -13.39
N ALA A 413 16.12 5.43 -13.48
CA ALA A 413 15.07 5.98 -14.34
C ALA A 413 14.63 7.38 -13.92
N SER A 414 14.45 7.62 -12.62
CA SER A 414 14.14 8.96 -12.10
C SER A 414 15.23 9.96 -12.48
N THR A 415 16.49 9.54 -12.42
CA THR A 415 17.63 10.39 -12.78
C THR A 415 17.66 10.64 -14.29
N ALA A 416 17.41 9.61 -15.10
CA ALA A 416 17.35 9.71 -16.56
C ALA A 416 16.22 10.63 -17.05
N LEU A 417 15.02 10.51 -16.47
CA LEU A 417 13.86 11.36 -16.79
C LEU A 417 14.12 12.83 -16.46
N ALA A 418 14.65 13.07 -15.27
CA ALA A 418 14.96 14.42 -14.84
C ALA A 418 16.14 15.02 -15.64
N GLN A 419 17.10 14.18 -16.07
CA GLN A 419 18.16 14.56 -17.01
C GLN A 419 17.63 14.88 -18.41
N ALA A 420 16.63 14.13 -18.89
CA ALA A 420 15.93 14.39 -20.14
C ALA A 420 15.09 15.69 -20.09
N GLY A 421 15.04 16.36 -18.94
CA GLY A 421 14.30 17.61 -18.75
C GLY A 421 12.80 17.39 -18.64
N ILE A 422 12.37 16.17 -18.34
CA ILE A 422 10.99 15.88 -18.00
C ILE A 422 10.71 16.53 -16.64
N GLU A 423 9.68 17.38 -16.60
CA GLU A 423 9.35 18.13 -15.38
C GLU A 423 8.77 17.17 -14.33
N MET A 424 9.31 17.19 -13.11
CA MET A 424 8.93 16.27 -12.03
C MET A 424 8.73 17.03 -10.71
N LEU A 425 7.77 16.61 -9.88
CA LEU A 425 7.52 17.09 -8.53
C LEU A 425 8.69 16.81 -7.57
N GLY A 426 9.46 15.76 -7.84
CA GLY A 426 10.64 15.39 -7.06
C GLY A 426 11.36 14.20 -7.68
N MET A 427 12.62 13.98 -7.28
CA MET A 427 13.35 12.76 -7.65
C MET A 427 12.82 11.58 -6.83
N VAL A 428 12.54 10.47 -7.50
CA VAL A 428 12.12 9.22 -6.86
C VAL A 428 13.35 8.34 -6.66
N MET A 429 13.59 7.95 -5.41
CA MET A 429 14.73 7.11 -5.04
C MET A 429 14.20 5.80 -4.45
N GLY A 430 14.70 4.68 -4.93
CA GLY A 430 14.44 3.36 -4.36
C GLY A 430 15.52 2.98 -3.35
N SER A 431 15.13 2.27 -2.28
CA SER A 431 16.07 1.70 -1.32
C SER A 431 15.67 0.25 -1.02
N SER A 432 16.67 -0.63 -0.89
CA SER A 432 16.48 -2.03 -0.51
C SER A 432 17.47 -2.42 0.58
N ALA A 433 17.01 -3.15 1.58
CA ALA A 433 17.86 -3.75 2.61
C ALA A 433 17.77 -5.28 2.53
N VAL A 434 18.91 -5.95 2.47
CA VAL A 434 19.00 -7.42 2.49
C VAL A 434 19.37 -7.86 3.90
N LYS A 435 18.60 -8.78 4.46
CA LYS A 435 18.93 -9.47 5.71
C LYS A 435 19.57 -10.81 5.34
N ASP A 436 20.86 -10.97 5.65
CA ASP A 436 21.55 -12.25 5.50
C ASP A 436 20.96 -13.25 6.52
N ILE A 437 20.39 -14.35 6.05
CA ILE A 437 19.87 -15.43 6.88
C ILE A 437 20.67 -16.68 6.55
N SER A 438 21.90 -16.73 7.09
CA SER A 438 22.59 -17.99 7.31
C SER A 438 22.30 -18.48 8.73
N ASP A 439 21.57 -19.59 8.76
CA ASP A 439 21.36 -20.54 9.85
C ASP A 439 20.31 -20.28 10.97
N ILE A 440 19.56 -21.37 11.18
CA ILE A 440 18.69 -21.79 12.29
C ILE A 440 17.21 -21.36 12.21
N LEU A 441 16.37 -22.32 11.77
CA LEU A 441 14.93 -22.35 12.03
C LEU A 441 14.69 -22.45 13.54
N VAL A 442 14.47 -21.29 14.17
CA VAL A 442 14.07 -21.18 15.57
C VAL A 442 12.64 -20.65 15.60
N THR A 443 11.75 -21.28 16.36
CA THR A 443 10.38 -20.77 16.52
C THR A 443 10.40 -19.35 17.12
N LYS A 444 9.38 -18.52 16.83
CA LYS A 444 9.27 -17.14 17.35
C LYS A 444 9.39 -17.08 18.88
N GLU A 445 8.89 -18.11 19.57
CA GLU A 445 8.99 -18.34 21.01
C GLU A 445 10.44 -18.57 21.49
N GLU A 446 11.17 -19.43 20.78
CA GLU A 446 12.56 -19.75 21.07
C GLU A 446 13.50 -18.60 20.69
N ALA A 447 13.22 -17.88 19.60
CA ALA A 447 13.93 -16.68 19.20
C ALA A 447 13.78 -15.59 20.26
N ARG A 448 12.57 -15.42 20.82
CA ARG A 448 12.32 -14.51 21.95
C ARG A 448 13.05 -14.97 23.22
N ARG A 449 13.07 -16.27 23.53
CA ARG A 449 13.86 -16.81 24.66
C ARG A 449 15.37 -16.62 24.47
N MET A 450 15.90 -16.78 23.26
CA MET A 450 17.31 -16.57 22.96
C MET A 450 17.65 -15.08 23.01
N ALA A 451 16.86 -14.20 22.38
CA ALA A 451 17.04 -12.76 22.45
C ALA A 451 17.02 -12.25 23.90
N LEU A 452 16.14 -12.77 24.76
CA LEU A 452 16.08 -12.43 26.18
C LEU A 452 17.32 -12.86 26.97
N LYS A 453 18.06 -13.89 26.52
CA LYS A 453 19.33 -14.36 27.12
C LYS A 453 20.53 -13.50 26.71
N VAL A 454 20.51 -12.91 25.51
CA VAL A 454 21.63 -12.12 24.96
C VAL A 454 21.36 -10.60 25.04
N ALA A 455 20.14 -10.19 25.38
CA ALA A 455 19.78 -8.78 25.54
C ALA A 455 20.71 -8.07 26.54
N ILE A 456 21.33 -6.98 26.08
CA ILE A 456 22.19 -6.12 26.88
C ILE A 456 21.29 -5.33 27.84
N ARG A 457 21.19 -5.78 29.10
CA ARG A 457 20.34 -5.16 30.14
C ARG A 457 21.09 -4.18 31.01
N HIS A 458 22.42 -4.21 30.95
CA HIS A 458 23.28 -3.30 31.70
C HIS A 458 24.41 -2.76 30.83
N ARG A 459 24.78 -1.49 31.02
CA ARG A 459 25.84 -0.80 30.26
C ARG A 459 27.15 -1.58 30.24
N SER A 460 27.47 -2.24 31.34
CA SER A 460 28.70 -3.03 31.49
C SER A 460 28.77 -4.27 30.59
N GLN A 461 27.63 -4.70 30.03
CA GLN A 461 27.55 -5.81 29.08
C GLN A 461 27.78 -5.34 27.64
N MET A 462 28.01 -4.03 27.44
CA MET A 462 28.21 -3.41 26.14
C MET A 462 29.68 -3.03 25.94
N PRO A 463 30.27 -3.23 24.75
CA PRO A 463 31.61 -2.77 24.43
C PRO A 463 31.80 -1.28 24.74
N GLU A 464 32.98 -0.88 25.22
CA GLU A 464 33.21 0.48 25.75
C GLU A 464 33.05 1.57 24.67
N ASN A 465 33.47 1.29 23.45
CA ASN A 465 33.26 2.11 22.25
C ASN A 465 31.78 2.29 21.89
N MET A 466 30.91 1.38 22.32
CA MET A 466 29.47 1.42 22.07
C MET A 466 28.71 2.22 23.12
N HIS A 467 29.30 2.50 24.29
CA HIS A 467 28.60 3.15 25.43
C HIS A 467 27.91 4.47 25.08
N LYS A 468 28.33 5.15 24.00
CA LYS A 468 27.68 6.35 23.45
C LYS A 468 26.17 6.17 23.19
N TYR A 469 25.73 4.98 22.78
CA TYR A 469 24.31 4.70 22.53
C TYR A 469 23.51 4.39 23.79
N TRP A 470 24.17 3.97 24.87
CA TRP A 470 23.48 3.45 26.06
C TRP A 470 22.51 4.47 26.65
N ARG A 471 22.87 5.76 26.67
CA ARG A 471 22.03 6.80 27.29
C ARG A 471 20.76 7.12 26.48
N PHE A 472 20.79 6.95 25.16
CA PHE A 472 19.71 7.34 24.24
C PHE A 472 19.04 6.16 23.56
N ARG A 473 19.37 4.93 23.99
CA ARG A 473 18.99 3.68 23.33
C ARG A 473 17.47 3.54 23.09
N GLU A 474 16.64 4.00 24.02
CA GLU A 474 15.17 3.92 23.91
C GLU A 474 14.56 5.08 23.11
N SER A 475 15.33 6.14 22.87
CA SER A 475 14.91 7.33 22.13
C SER A 475 15.36 7.28 20.66
N LEU A 476 16.55 6.74 20.40
CA LEU A 476 17.12 6.58 19.06
C LEU A 476 16.69 5.28 18.41
N PHE A 477 16.39 4.24 19.20
CA PHE A 477 16.00 2.93 18.69
C PHE A 477 14.70 2.48 19.34
N SER A 478 13.57 2.74 18.67
CA SER A 478 12.22 2.39 19.14
C SER A 478 12.04 0.90 19.47
N ARG A 479 12.89 0.04 18.89
CA ARG A 479 12.89 -1.41 19.03
C ARG A 479 14.06 -1.94 19.86
N PHE A 480 14.77 -1.08 20.61
CA PHE A 480 15.91 -1.50 21.45
C PHE A 480 15.53 -2.65 22.41
N ASN A 481 14.35 -2.55 23.02
CA ASN A 481 13.83 -3.55 23.96
C ASN A 481 13.39 -4.87 23.29
N GLU A 482 13.38 -4.93 21.96
CA GLU A 482 13.08 -6.13 21.17
C GLU A 482 14.33 -6.95 20.83
N GLY A 483 15.52 -6.52 21.28
CA GLY A 483 16.77 -7.26 21.12
C GLY A 483 17.54 -6.94 19.83
N ILE A 484 17.37 -5.74 19.27
CA ILE A 484 18.22 -5.28 18.16
C ILE A 484 19.67 -5.16 18.64
N LEU A 485 20.59 -5.81 17.93
CA LEU A 485 22.02 -5.71 18.15
C LEU A 485 22.53 -4.42 17.50
N MET A 486 23.13 -3.54 18.31
CA MET A 486 23.84 -2.36 17.80
C MET A 486 25.25 -2.79 17.39
N ASP A 487 25.72 -2.33 16.22
CA ASP A 487 27.08 -2.54 15.74
C ASP A 487 27.90 -1.25 15.79
N GLU A 488 29.21 -1.39 15.59
CA GLU A 488 30.17 -0.29 15.70
C GLU A 488 30.02 0.74 14.56
N GLU A 489 29.39 0.34 13.46
CA GLU A 489 29.32 1.07 12.20
C GLU A 489 28.02 1.88 12.09
N SER A 490 28.02 3.02 12.76
CA SER A 490 26.90 3.97 12.74
C SER A 490 27.07 5.02 11.64
N CYS A 491 26.13 5.02 10.70
CA CYS A 491 25.99 6.07 9.70
C CYS A 491 24.70 6.86 9.91
N VAL A 492 24.76 8.19 9.82
CA VAL A 492 23.60 9.07 9.85
C VAL A 492 23.42 9.69 8.48
N PHE A 493 22.34 9.32 7.80
CA PHE A 493 21.88 9.99 6.58
C PHE A 493 20.90 11.10 6.95
N MET A 494 21.18 12.33 6.53
CA MET A 494 20.29 13.47 6.75
C MET A 494 19.97 14.20 5.45
N SER A 495 18.68 14.45 5.27
CA SER A 495 18.14 15.36 4.24
C SER A 495 17.39 16.49 4.97
N PRO A 496 18.13 17.42 5.60
CA PRO A 496 17.52 18.47 6.41
C PRO A 496 16.67 19.40 5.52
N PRO A 497 15.49 19.86 6.00
CA PRO A 497 14.69 20.81 5.26
C PRO A 497 15.46 22.11 5.02
N TRP A 498 15.50 22.52 3.75
CA TRP A 498 16.25 23.66 3.23
C TRP A 498 15.31 24.74 2.64
N GLY A 499 14.01 24.63 2.91
CA GLY A 499 13.00 25.64 2.56
C GLY A 499 12.42 25.54 1.15
N GLY A 500 12.63 24.42 0.44
CA GLY A 500 12.15 24.27 -0.94
C GLY A 500 12.90 25.20 -1.91
N VAL A 501 12.32 25.54 -3.06
CA VAL A 501 12.98 26.31 -4.14
C VAL A 501 13.56 27.67 -3.69
N ASP A 502 13.14 28.19 -2.53
CA ASP A 502 13.66 29.42 -1.95
C ASP A 502 15.16 29.35 -1.60
N TYR A 503 15.75 28.14 -1.50
CA TYR A 503 17.19 27.96 -1.37
C TYR A 503 18.00 28.64 -2.50
N MET A 504 17.37 28.80 -3.67
CA MET A 504 17.94 29.48 -4.84
C MET A 504 18.05 30.99 -4.66
N THR A 505 17.33 31.54 -3.69
CA THR A 505 17.27 32.98 -3.43
C THR A 505 17.65 33.25 -1.96
N PRO A 506 18.95 33.19 -1.61
CA PRO A 506 19.39 33.37 -0.22
C PRO A 506 18.91 34.68 0.43
N SER A 507 18.63 35.72 -0.36
CA SER A 507 18.06 36.99 0.12
C SER A 507 16.64 36.88 0.69
N LYS A 508 15.89 35.82 0.36
CA LYS A 508 14.56 35.52 0.92
C LYS A 508 14.62 34.69 2.21
N ILE A 509 15.78 34.11 2.51
CA ILE A 509 16.01 33.31 3.71
C ILE A 509 16.51 34.28 4.78
N GLY A 510 15.63 34.59 5.75
CA GLY A 510 15.74 35.73 6.65
C GLY A 510 17.14 36.10 7.15
N SER A 511 17.51 37.37 6.98
CA SER A 511 18.54 38.17 7.67
C SER A 511 19.98 37.63 7.79
N GLU A 512 20.34 36.47 7.25
CA GLU A 512 21.71 35.98 7.33
C GLU A 512 22.53 36.41 6.11
N LYS A 513 23.56 37.21 6.36
CA LYS A 513 24.49 37.65 5.32
C LYS A 513 25.20 36.44 4.72
N VAL A 514 25.31 36.43 3.39
CA VAL A 514 26.11 35.42 2.71
C VAL A 514 27.52 35.43 3.31
N PRO A 515 28.03 34.29 3.82
CA PRO A 515 29.20 34.27 4.70
C PRO A 515 30.50 34.72 4.02
N HIS A 516 30.59 34.52 2.70
CA HIS A 516 31.82 34.69 1.96
C HIS A 516 31.62 35.56 0.71
N PRO A 517 32.45 36.61 0.50
CA PRO A 517 32.28 37.55 -0.63
C PRO A 517 32.50 36.93 -2.02
N LYS A 518 33.06 35.71 -2.07
CA LYS A 518 33.28 34.93 -3.31
C LYS A 518 31.99 34.32 -3.89
N TYR A 519 30.98 34.09 -3.04
CA TYR A 519 29.73 33.46 -3.47
C TYR A 519 28.59 34.45 -3.24
N SER A 520 28.01 35.00 -4.31
CA SER A 520 26.91 35.97 -4.20
C SER A 520 25.56 35.32 -3.88
N ASN A 521 25.42 34.01 -4.15
CA ASN A 521 24.17 33.24 -4.05
C ASN A 521 24.35 31.94 -3.25
N ALA A 522 25.28 31.88 -2.30
CA ALA A 522 25.47 30.67 -1.50
C ALA A 522 24.36 30.48 -0.47
N TYR A 523 23.90 29.24 -0.32
CA TYR A 523 22.99 28.81 0.74
C TYR A 523 23.81 28.58 2.03
N PRO A 524 23.52 29.32 3.11
CA PRO A 524 24.25 29.16 4.37
C PRO A 524 23.74 27.92 5.13
N LEU A 525 24.65 27.12 5.68
CA LEU A 525 24.31 25.95 6.49
C LEU A 525 23.47 26.31 7.72
N SER A 526 23.62 27.50 8.28
CA SER A 526 22.80 28.00 9.39
C SER A 526 21.30 28.05 9.05
N ALA A 527 20.93 28.17 7.77
CA ALA A 527 19.55 28.13 7.32
C ALA A 527 18.94 26.72 7.29
N LEU A 528 19.73 25.65 7.44
CA LEU A 528 19.19 24.29 7.53
C LEU A 528 18.31 24.15 8.76
N ARG A 529 17.12 23.55 8.60
CA ARG A 529 16.23 23.27 9.72
C ARG A 529 16.52 21.87 10.29
N PRO A 530 16.26 21.64 11.59
CA PRO A 530 15.66 22.58 12.55
C PRO A 530 16.63 23.60 13.18
N CYS A 531 17.92 23.30 13.27
CA CYS A 531 18.87 24.05 14.12
C CYS A 531 20.18 24.50 13.43
N GLY A 532 20.28 24.38 12.10
CA GLY A 532 21.46 24.71 11.31
C GLY A 532 22.41 23.52 11.10
N GLY A 533 23.16 23.53 10.00
CA GLY A 533 24.04 22.44 9.58
C GLY A 533 25.18 22.14 10.54
N PHE A 534 25.74 23.17 11.19
CA PHE A 534 26.76 22.98 12.22
C PHE A 534 26.21 22.25 13.45
N ALA A 535 25.03 22.65 13.94
CA ALA A 535 24.39 21.99 15.07
C ALA A 535 23.93 20.57 14.72
N LEU A 536 23.40 20.37 13.50
CA LEU A 536 23.04 19.06 12.97
C LEU A 536 24.25 18.13 12.91
N PHE A 537 25.38 18.62 12.40
CA PHE A 537 26.62 17.86 12.39
C PHE A 537 27.07 17.51 13.81
N ASP A 538 27.18 18.51 14.69
CA ASP A 538 27.65 18.34 16.07
C ASP A 538 26.81 17.30 16.82
N ILE A 539 25.49 17.31 16.64
CA ILE A 539 24.58 16.31 17.22
C ILE A 539 24.87 14.93 16.62
N SER A 540 24.97 14.82 15.30
CA SER A 540 25.11 13.55 14.61
C SER A 540 26.42 12.83 14.93
N ILE A 541 27.53 13.57 15.05
CA ILE A 541 28.83 12.99 15.42
C ILE A 541 28.93 12.58 16.90
N THR A 542 27.94 12.90 17.74
CA THR A 542 27.92 12.36 19.11
C THR A 542 27.65 10.86 19.14
N PHE A 543 27.01 10.32 18.11
CA PHE A 543 26.64 8.90 18.04
C PHE A 543 27.05 8.22 16.73
N ALA A 544 27.35 8.94 15.65
CA ALA A 544 27.80 8.36 14.38
C ALA A 544 29.25 8.68 14.02
N ASP A 545 29.95 7.73 13.40
CA ASP A 545 31.30 7.93 12.87
C ASP A 545 31.29 8.31 11.39
N MET A 546 30.15 8.16 10.70
CA MET A 546 29.88 8.65 9.35
C MET A 546 28.58 9.47 9.32
N VAL A 547 28.63 10.66 8.70
CA VAL A 547 27.47 11.54 8.54
C VAL A 547 27.35 11.91 7.07
N VAL A 548 26.20 11.62 6.46
CA VAL A 548 25.90 11.95 5.06
C VAL A 548 24.85 13.04 5.02
N MET A 549 25.19 14.19 4.44
CA MET A 549 24.29 15.34 4.30
C MET A 549 23.90 15.55 2.85
N PHE A 550 22.61 15.49 2.55
CA PHE A 550 22.06 15.92 1.28
C PHE A 550 21.77 17.42 1.33
N LEU A 551 22.50 18.20 0.53
CA LEU A 551 22.59 19.65 0.64
C LEU A 551 22.27 20.38 -0.67
N PRO A 552 21.82 21.64 -0.61
CA PRO A 552 21.68 22.51 -1.77
C PRO A 552 22.90 22.57 -2.69
N ARG A 553 22.67 22.62 -4.01
CA ARG A 553 23.73 22.83 -5.02
C ARG A 553 24.56 24.10 -4.84
N ASN A 554 23.98 25.12 -4.23
CA ASN A 554 24.63 26.39 -3.94
C ASN A 554 25.12 26.45 -2.48
N THR A 555 25.25 25.34 -1.77
CA THR A 555 25.82 25.33 -0.42
C THR A 555 27.25 25.85 -0.44
N ASP A 556 27.60 26.65 0.56
CA ASP A 556 28.96 27.15 0.73
C ASP A 556 29.93 26.02 1.14
N LEU A 557 30.78 25.58 0.21
CA LEU A 557 31.79 24.54 0.48
C LEU A 557 32.83 24.98 1.52
N ASP A 558 33.05 26.28 1.72
CA ASP A 558 33.95 26.76 2.77
C ASP A 558 33.33 26.48 4.15
N GLN A 559 32.00 26.47 4.28
CA GLN A 559 31.33 26.06 5.51
C GLN A 559 31.42 24.55 5.75
N ILE A 560 31.46 23.73 4.69
CA ILE A 560 31.75 22.29 4.80
C ILE A 560 33.19 22.07 5.27
N ALA A 561 34.15 22.82 4.72
CA ALA A 561 35.53 22.79 5.20
C ALA A 561 35.64 23.26 6.66
N GLN A 562 34.82 24.24 7.08
CA GLN A 562 34.74 24.67 8.48
C GLN A 562 34.16 23.58 9.39
N ILE A 563 33.18 22.79 8.93
CA ILE A 563 32.65 21.63 9.67
C ILE A 563 33.77 20.62 9.95
N VAL A 564 34.56 20.28 8.93
CA VAL A 564 35.66 19.32 9.04
C VAL A 564 36.81 19.84 9.92
N SER A 565 37.10 21.14 9.86
CA SER A 565 38.20 21.77 10.61
C SER A 565 37.80 22.31 11.99
N ARG A 566 36.53 22.17 12.38
CA ARG A 566 35.96 22.72 13.63
C ARG A 566 36.52 22.07 14.88
N ASP A 567 36.65 20.74 14.85
CA ASP A 567 37.18 19.96 15.97
C ASP A 567 38.65 19.61 15.72
N LYS A 568 39.56 20.36 16.33
CA LYS A 568 41.01 20.09 16.21
C LYS A 568 41.45 18.77 16.85
N THR A 569 40.59 18.15 17.66
CA THR A 569 40.91 16.92 18.40
C THR A 569 40.53 15.65 17.64
N LYS A 570 39.62 15.76 16.67
CA LYS A 570 39.14 14.65 15.85
C LYS A 570 39.34 14.98 14.39
N LYS A 571 40.05 14.10 13.68
CA LYS A 571 40.20 14.25 12.24
C LYS A 571 38.95 13.74 11.54
N TYR A 572 38.36 14.59 10.72
CA TYR A 572 37.27 14.24 9.83
C TYR A 572 37.74 14.47 8.39
N SER A 573 37.18 13.72 7.45
CA SER A 573 37.31 13.98 6.03
C SER A 573 35.93 14.32 5.45
N ALA A 574 35.90 15.24 4.50
CA ALA A 574 34.70 15.49 3.69
C ALA A 574 34.96 14.97 2.27
N HIS A 575 34.09 14.09 1.80
CA HIS A 575 33.93 13.79 0.38
C HIS A 575 32.66 14.47 -0.09
N VAL A 576 32.76 15.28 -1.14
CA VAL A 576 31.62 16.02 -1.69
C VAL A 576 31.34 15.47 -3.07
N GLU A 577 30.16 14.89 -3.23
CA GLU A 577 29.66 14.43 -4.51
C GLU A 577 28.68 15.46 -5.06
N GLU A 578 28.99 15.94 -6.24
CA GLU A 578 28.11 16.83 -6.97
C GLU A 578 27.05 16.01 -7.69
N MET A 579 25.78 16.26 -7.37
CA MET A 579 24.66 15.57 -8.01
C MET A 579 24.27 16.33 -9.28
N TRP A 580 24.90 15.96 -10.38
CA TRP A 580 24.63 16.52 -11.71
C TRP A 580 23.46 15.83 -12.40
N MET A 581 22.69 16.61 -13.14
CA MET A 581 21.62 16.13 -14.00
C MET A 581 21.78 16.84 -15.34
N GLY A 582 22.39 16.12 -16.28
CA GLY A 582 22.96 16.73 -17.48
C GLY A 582 24.04 17.77 -17.12
N THR A 583 23.92 18.98 -17.66
CA THR A 583 24.85 20.10 -17.38
C THR A 583 24.46 20.94 -16.16
N LYS A 584 23.41 20.54 -15.42
CA LYS A 584 22.91 21.30 -14.27
C LYS A 584 23.22 20.54 -12.97
N LEU A 585 24.03 21.16 -12.12
CA LEU A 585 24.17 20.74 -10.73
C LEU A 585 22.81 20.89 -10.01
N LYS A 586 22.37 19.87 -9.28
CA LYS A 586 21.06 19.83 -8.58
C LYS A 586 21.21 19.90 -7.08
N ALA A 587 22.16 19.15 -6.54
CA ALA A 587 22.44 19.09 -5.11
C ALA A 587 23.91 18.72 -4.87
N LEU A 588 24.32 18.73 -3.62
CA LEU A 588 25.58 18.19 -3.14
C LEU A 588 25.25 17.07 -2.14
N CYS A 589 25.89 15.92 -2.28
CA CYS A 589 25.90 14.89 -1.23
C CYS A 589 27.24 14.97 -0.52
N VAL A 590 27.24 15.30 0.76
CA VAL A 590 28.47 15.51 1.54
C VAL A 590 28.61 14.39 2.56
N TYR A 591 29.67 13.60 2.39
CA TYR A 591 30.04 12.51 3.28
C TYR A 591 31.11 13.02 4.24
N LEU A 592 30.79 13.02 5.53
CA LEU A 592 31.66 13.45 6.61
C LEU A 592 32.04 12.21 7.42
N THR A 593 33.28 11.77 7.28
CA THR A 593 33.76 10.53 7.89
C THR A 593 34.83 10.84 8.92
N LYS A 594 34.76 10.21 10.09
CA LYS A 594 35.81 10.31 11.10
C LYS A 594 37.01 9.46 10.67
N GLU A 595 38.18 10.07 10.57
CA GLU A 595 39.42 9.35 10.30
C GLU A 595 39.82 8.53 11.52
N GLN A 596 40.02 7.22 11.34
CA GLN A 596 40.63 6.40 12.38
C GLN A 596 42.13 6.69 12.45
N PRO A 597 42.74 6.76 13.66
CA PRO A 597 44.18 6.87 13.77
C PRO A 597 44.84 5.63 13.16
N LEU A 598 45.63 5.82 12.10
CA LEU A 598 46.43 4.77 11.46
C LEU A 598 47.16 3.95 12.53
N ALA A 599 46.78 2.68 12.68
CA ALA A 599 47.51 1.73 13.49
C ALA A 599 48.94 1.62 12.93
N LYS A 600 49.94 1.90 13.77
CA LYS A 600 51.35 1.74 13.42
C LYS A 600 51.58 0.28 13.01
N SER A 601 51.80 0.05 11.71
CA SER A 601 52.16 -1.26 11.17
C SER A 601 53.39 -1.81 11.91
N HIS A 602 53.17 -2.78 12.78
CA HIS A 602 54.26 -3.61 13.31
C HIS A 602 54.62 -4.62 12.22
N GLY A 603 55.93 -4.76 12.01
CA GLY A 603 56.54 -5.31 10.82
C GLY A 603 56.19 -6.76 10.51
N ALA A 604 56.42 -7.08 9.23
CA ALA A 604 56.47 -8.42 8.70
C ALA A 604 57.35 -9.34 9.57
N SER A 605 56.78 -10.43 10.07
CA SER A 605 57.53 -11.64 10.37
C SER A 605 57.30 -12.63 9.22
N LYS A 606 58.40 -12.98 8.55
CA LYS A 606 58.51 -14.14 7.68
C LYS A 606 58.11 -15.41 8.45
N GLU A 607 57.23 -16.21 7.88
CA GLU A 607 57.52 -17.57 7.39
C GLU A 607 56.37 -18.07 6.50
#